data_AF-A0A553FV16-F1
#
_entry.id   AF-A0A553FV16-F1
#
_cell.length_a   1.000
_cell.length_b   1.000
_cell.length_c   1.000
_cell.angle_alpha   90.00
_cell.angle_beta   90.00
_cell.angle_gamma   90.00
#
_symmetry.space_group_name_H-M   'P 1'
#
loop_
_entity.id
_entity.type
_entity.pdbx_description
1 polymer ?
#
loop_
_entity_poly.entity_id
_entity_poly.type
_entity_poly.pdbx_seq_one_letter_code
_entity_poly.pdbx_strand_id
1 'polypeptide(L)'
;MAELFKDLYSKKFFAILSKALNEVVSDFNQEQFIDDIYDSEWKSKEFKQRMYHVSFVLNNYLSDNFPKAVEQLHELIAEFNKKINDLIFA
;
A
#
# COMPACT_ATOMS: atom_id res chain seq x y z
N MET A 1 -15.68 19.28 -7.17
CA MET A 1 -14.88 18.57 -8.19
C MET A 1 -14.52 17.24 -7.58
N ALA A 2 -15.18 16.16 -8.03
CA ALA A 2 -14.85 14.82 -7.58
C ALA A 2 -13.45 14.50 -8.11
N GLU A 3 -12.42 14.75 -7.32
CA GLU A 3 -11.15 14.04 -7.48
C GLU A 3 -11.55 12.57 -7.52
N LEU A 4 -11.41 11.95 -8.69
CA LEU A 4 -12.03 10.67 -8.97
C LEU A 4 -11.50 9.70 -7.93
N PHE A 5 -12.35 8.85 -7.36
CA PHE A 5 -11.91 7.72 -6.52
C PHE A 5 -10.78 6.89 -7.18
N LYS A 6 -10.61 6.97 -8.50
CA LYS A 6 -9.48 6.40 -9.25
C LYS A 6 -8.12 7.02 -8.91
N ASP A 7 -8.05 8.28 -8.48
CA ASP A 7 -6.84 8.99 -8.06
C ASP A 7 -6.38 8.61 -6.64
N LEU A 8 -7.24 7.95 -5.84
CA LEU A 8 -6.87 7.39 -4.54
C LEU A 8 -5.72 6.38 -4.69
N TYR A 9 -5.79 5.52 -5.71
CA TYR A 9 -4.74 4.57 -6.05
C TYR A 9 -3.76 5.15 -7.07
N SER A 10 -3.23 6.33 -6.76
CA SER A 10 -2.19 6.99 -7.56
C SER A 10 -0.81 6.38 -7.30
N LYS A 11 0.13 6.61 -8.22
CA LYS A 11 1.55 6.26 -8.01
C LYS A 11 2.10 6.86 -6.73
N LYS A 12 1.65 8.07 -6.36
CA LYS A 12 2.03 8.77 -5.14
C LYS A 12 1.56 8.01 -3.89
N PHE A 13 0.30 7.54 -3.90
CA PHE A 13 -0.22 6.71 -2.82
C PHE A 13 0.63 5.45 -2.62
N PHE A 14 0.90 4.70 -3.69
CA PHE A 14 1.70 3.48 -3.58
C PHE A 14 3.15 3.74 -3.19
N ALA A 15 3.74 4.86 -3.61
CA ALA A 15 5.09 5.23 -3.17
C ALA A 15 5.16 5.56 -1.68
N ILE A 16 4.12 6.18 -1.11
CA ILE A 16 4.06 6.45 0.33
C ILE A 16 3.78 5.15 1.09
N LEU A 17 2.85 4.33 0.61
CA LEU A 17 2.51 3.04 1.20
C LEU A 17 3.73 2.11 1.23
N SER A 18 4.46 2.01 0.13
CA SER A 18 5.64 1.16 0.02
C SER A 18 6.77 1.66 0.94
N LYS A 19 6.95 2.98 1.09
CA LYS A 19 7.89 3.55 2.06
C LYS A 19 7.49 3.26 3.50
N ALA A 20 6.19 3.31 3.83
CA ALA A 20 5.71 2.96 5.17
C ALA A 20 5.92 1.46 5.44
N LEU A 21 5.64 0.61 4.46
CA LEU A 21 5.80 -0.84 4.56
C LEU A 21 7.26 -1.24 4.77
N ASN A 22 8.20 -0.51 4.15
CA ASN A 22 9.64 -0.71 4.35
C ASN A 22 10.12 -0.44 5.80
N GLU A 23 9.40 0.36 6.59
CA GLU A 23 9.74 0.59 8.00
C GLU A 23 9.22 -0.54 8.91
N VAL A 24 8.17 -1.25 8.47
CA VAL A 24 7.43 -2.24 9.27
C VAL A 24 7.88 -3.67 8.98
N VAL A 25 8.23 -3.94 7.73
CA VAL A 25 8.61 -5.28 7.26
C VAL A 25 10.10 -5.30 6.99
N SER A 26 10.85 -6.05 7.81
CA SER A 26 12.26 -6.33 7.54
C SER A 26 12.38 -7.18 6.27
N ASP A 27 13.34 -6.85 5.39
CA ASP A 27 13.54 -7.48 4.08
C ASP A 27 12.45 -7.20 3.02
N PHE A 28 11.82 -6.03 3.12
CA PHE A 28 10.84 -5.57 2.14
C PHE A 28 11.49 -5.08 0.84
N ASN A 29 11.08 -5.64 -0.30
CA ASN A 29 11.48 -5.16 -1.62
C ASN A 29 10.41 -4.21 -2.19
N GLN A 30 10.72 -2.91 -2.16
CA GLN A 30 9.82 -1.87 -2.64
C GLN A 30 9.50 -2.00 -4.14
N GLU A 31 10.47 -2.38 -4.97
CA GLU A 31 10.28 -2.51 -6.42
C GLU A 31 9.35 -3.67 -6.73
N GLN A 32 9.58 -4.83 -6.10
CA GLN A 32 8.73 -6.01 -6.25
C GLN A 32 7.29 -5.73 -5.83
N PHE A 33 7.08 -5.00 -4.73
CA PHE A 33 5.75 -4.63 -4.27
C PHE A 33 4.99 -3.77 -5.28
N ILE A 34 5.67 -2.81 -5.89
CA ILE A 34 5.06 -1.95 -6.92
C ILE A 34 4.76 -2.76 -8.18
N ASP A 35 5.64 -3.68 -8.58
CA ASP A 35 5.42 -4.56 -9.72
C ASP A 35 4.26 -5.52 -9.50
N ASP A 36 4.10 -6.08 -8.29
CA ASP A 36 2.98 -6.94 -7.93
C ASP A 36 1.63 -6.18 -7.95
N ILE A 37 1.64 -4.89 -7.61
CA ILE A 37 0.45 -4.03 -7.68
C ILE A 37 0.10 -3.71 -9.13
N TYR A 38 1.08 -3.29 -9.93
CA TYR A 38 0.89 -2.91 -11.33
C TYR A 38 1.00 -4.09 -12.28
N ASP A 39 0.26 -5.17 -11.98
CA ASP A 39 0.19 -6.36 -12.83
C ASP A 39 -0.38 -6.04 -14.24
N SER A 40 -0.29 -7.02 -15.14
CA SER A 40 -0.80 -6.89 -16.51
C SER A 40 -2.28 -6.54 -16.60
N GLU A 41 -3.07 -6.85 -15.56
CA GLU A 41 -4.50 -6.60 -15.50
C GLU A 41 -4.85 -5.29 -14.78
N TRP A 42 -3.89 -4.59 -14.16
CA TRP A 42 -4.15 -3.44 -13.31
C TRP A 42 -4.94 -2.34 -14.03
N LYS A 43 -4.62 -2.11 -15.31
CA LYS A 43 -5.32 -1.13 -16.15
C LYS A 43 -6.78 -1.52 -16.42
N SER A 44 -7.08 -2.81 -16.51
CA SER A 44 -8.44 -3.34 -16.73
C SER A 44 -9.24 -3.57 -15.45
N LYS A 45 -8.59 -3.68 -14.28
CA LYS A 45 -9.26 -3.87 -12.99
C LYS A 45 -10.14 -2.65 -12.63
N GLU A 46 -11.39 -2.93 -12.28
CA GLU A 46 -12.32 -1.95 -11.74
C GLU A 46 -11.93 -1.51 -10.32
N PHE A 47 -12.49 -0.41 -9.81
CA PHE A 47 -12.12 0.15 -8.49
C PHE A 47 -12.19 -0.89 -7.36
N LYS A 48 -13.29 -1.65 -7.28
CA LYS A 48 -13.45 -2.70 -6.26
C LYS A 48 -12.39 -3.80 -6.42
N GLN A 49 -12.07 -4.18 -7.65
CA GLN A 49 -11.02 -5.18 -7.92
C GLN A 49 -9.64 -4.66 -7.55
N ARG A 50 -9.35 -3.37 -7.78
CA ARG A 50 -8.10 -2.74 -7.32
C ARG A 50 -7.99 -2.76 -5.80
N MET A 51 -9.07 -2.48 -5.08
CA MET A 51 -9.09 -2.58 -3.61
C MET A 51 -8.72 -4.00 -3.15
N TYR A 52 -9.38 -5.03 -3.70
CA TYR A 52 -9.07 -6.42 -3.35
C TYR A 52 -7.66 -6.82 -3.75
N HIS A 53 -7.19 -6.41 -4.94
CA HIS A 53 -5.85 -6.69 -5.43
C HIS A 53 -4.79 -6.13 -4.49
N VAL A 54 -4.91 -4.85 -4.11
CA VAL A 54 -3.96 -4.22 -3.20
C VAL A 54 -3.96 -4.91 -1.83
N SER A 55 -5.13 -5.26 -1.29
CA SER A 55 -5.19 -6.01 -0.02
C SER A 55 -4.55 -7.40 -0.13
N PHE A 56 -4.76 -8.09 -1.26
CA PHE A 56 -4.17 -9.40 -1.51
C PHE A 56 -2.65 -9.32 -1.64
N VAL A 57 -2.15 -8.39 -2.44
CA VAL A 57 -0.70 -8.14 -2.57
C VAL A 57 -0.12 -7.76 -1.22
N LEU A 58 -0.72 -6.82 -0.49
CA LEU A 58 -0.27 -6.41 0.84
C LEU A 58 -0.12 -7.60 1.80
N ASN A 59 -1.08 -8.52 1.79
CA ASN A 59 -1.05 -9.70 2.64
C ASN A 59 0.18 -10.59 2.38
N ASN A 60 0.72 -10.62 1.16
CA ASN A 60 1.92 -11.39 0.83
C ASN A 60 3.20 -10.83 1.47
N TYR A 61 3.19 -9.58 1.90
CA TYR A 61 4.33 -8.91 2.54
C TYR A 61 4.21 -8.84 4.06
N LEU A 62 3.07 -9.28 4.61
CA LEU A 62 2.86 -9.36 6.05
C LEU A 62 3.23 -10.75 6.57
N SER A 63 3.33 -10.87 7.89
CA SER A 63 3.58 -12.13 8.56
C SER A 63 2.43 -13.14 8.33
N ASP A 64 2.76 -14.41 8.09
CA ASP A 64 1.77 -15.51 8.05
C ASP A 64 1.05 -15.73 9.40
N ASN A 65 1.67 -15.28 10.50
CA ASN A 65 1.05 -15.28 11.81
C ASN A 65 0.07 -14.10 11.93
N PHE A 66 -1.23 -14.40 11.99
CA PHE A 66 -2.31 -13.40 12.01
C PHE A 66 -2.17 -12.34 13.13
N PRO A 67 -1.98 -12.68 14.42
CA PRO A 67 -1.66 -11.70 15.46
C PRO A 67 -0.54 -10.72 15.08
N LYS A 68 0.58 -11.25 14.55
CA LYS A 68 1.72 -10.44 14.14
C LYS A 68 1.40 -9.58 12.91
N ALA A 69 0.64 -10.11 11.95
CA ALA A 69 0.18 -9.36 10.79
C ALA A 69 -0.71 -8.17 11.19
N VAL A 70 -1.56 -8.36 12.20
CA VAL A 70 -2.39 -7.29 12.77
C VAL A 70 -1.51 -6.21 13.39
N GLU A 71 -0.52 -6.59 14.21
CA GLU A 71 0.45 -5.62 14.77
C GLU A 71 1.16 -4.82 13.67
N GLN A 72 1.66 -5.50 12.63
CA GLN A 72 2.29 -4.87 11.48
C GLN A 72 1.33 -3.93 10.73
N LEU A 73 0.04 -4.27 10.61
CA LEU A 73 -0.96 -3.38 10.02
C LEU A 73 -1.17 -2.11 10.85
N HIS A 74 -1.20 -2.22 12.18
CA HIS A 74 -1.30 -1.06 13.05
C HIS A 74 -0.08 -0.14 12.91
N GLU A 75 1.13 -0.69 12.88
CA GLU A 75 2.37 0.06 12.65
C GLU A 75 2.39 0.71 11.26
N LEU A 76 1.97 -0.03 10.24
CA LEU A 76 1.87 0.46 8.86
C LEU A 76 0.94 1.67 8.77
N ILE A 77 -0.22 1.62 9.41
CA ILE A 77 -1.18 2.73 9.43
C ILE A 77 -0.57 3.95 10.14
N ALA A 78 0.14 3.75 11.25
CA ALA A 78 0.82 4.84 11.96
C ALA A 78 1.90 5.51 11.09
N GLU A 79 2.79 4.71 10.48
CA GLU A 79 3.85 5.21 9.60
C GLU A 79 3.30 5.86 8.32
N PHE A 80 2.24 5.30 7.75
CA PHE A 80 1.57 5.85 6.59
C PHE A 80 0.96 7.23 6.87
N ASN A 81 0.24 7.38 7.99
CA ASN A 81 -0.35 8.65 8.40
C ASN A 81 0.72 9.72 8.65
N LYS A 82 1.83 9.34 9.30
CA LYS A 82 2.97 10.22 9.52
C LYS A 82 3.54 10.74 8.20
N LYS A 83 3.85 9.84 7.26
CA LYS A 83 4.41 10.20 5.95
C LYS A 83 3.44 11.00 5.07
N ILE A 84 2.11 10.80 5.21
CA ILE A 84 1.11 11.65 4.54
C ILE A 84 1.15 13.08 5.10
N ASN A 85 1.15 13.22 6.43
CA ASN A 85 1.16 14.54 7.07
C ASN A 85 2.42 15.32 6.68
N ASP A 86 3.59 14.68 6.72
CA ASP A 86 4.86 15.28 6.30
C ASP A 86 4.81 15.83 4.86
N LEU A 87 3.96 15.26 4.00
CA LEU A 87 3.85 15.62 2.59
C LEU A 87 2.78 16.68 2.30
N ILE A 88 1.90 16.94 3.27
CA ILE A 88 0.88 18.01 3.23
C ILE A 88 1.45 19.30 3.83
N PHE A 89 2.39 19.18 4.77
CA PHE A 89 3.01 20.32 5.47
C PHE A 89 4.43 20.66 4.96
N ALA A 90 4.93 19.98 3.91
CA ALA A 90 6.19 20.30 3.21
C ALA A 90 5.95 21.12 1.95
#